data_AF-A0A7J2NMV5-F1
#
_entry.id   AF-A0A7J2NMV5-F1
#
_cell.length_a   1.000
_cell.length_b   1.000
_cell.length_c   1.000
_cell.angle_alpha   90.00
_cell.angle_beta   90.00
_cell.angle_gamma   90.00
#
_symmetry.space_group_name_H-M   'P 1'
#
loop_
_entity.id
_entity.type
_entity.pdbx_description
1 polymer ?
#
loop_
_entity_poly.entity_id
_entity_poly.type
_entity_poly.pdbx_seq_one_letter_code
_entity_poly.pdbx_strand_id
1 'polypeptide(L)'
;MTIQLNESLKECILELCRNIAGSRQIAAACLYGPWVCGYADEKTDINVLLILESFTLRVNTYSESVDDFNVSILTVNRLDFERDARGGWLGEFFSEKVTGPYEPLKNRNYLRLKEVETKKRTVLELLENLILEFPESSHEFLIKKEYFMYEVMMRRARLFPSLTYSFLNMSKKNVRRKNMEAVMDGYVEALDELEKEKTVFRSDGYIKITRNHIDAVKRRKSRLPLFLKSIQRIALPHLLSVYSKTVSSLIQDQRLFMENHRKVNADGLVSRLEDPKKYVLLPTPLGPVPLSGKSDIEDVARKIIPEGELSEIRVKNIGGVLNEVYLLTLTRNATEQKFVVKRFRDWSNLKWLPLTLWSFGTTSFSVLGQSRLEKEYAINKFLHSKGFAVPKIVYISPQKRLIFEEFIEGEKLAETIKRIFSDNKTAEDAALVKEAGRRVAEAHSLGVSLGDCKPENFIVSKDEIVLLDLEQATRDGNQAWDIAEFLYYSGHYSPPMSSTNAAGIIARNFIEGYLEAGGKKETVKKAASARYTKVFSVFTQPHIILAISSICQKMGRE
;
A
#
# COMPACT_ATOMS: atom_id res chain seq x y z
N MET A 1 -27.94 -7.28 -31.07
CA MET A 1 -27.11 -7.33 -32.29
C MET A 1 -25.96 -6.36 -32.07
N THR A 2 -24.72 -6.85 -32.01
CA THR A 2 -23.54 -6.00 -32.02
C THR A 2 -23.24 -5.68 -33.48
N ILE A 3 -23.58 -4.48 -33.93
CA ILE A 3 -23.21 -4.02 -35.27
C ILE A 3 -21.69 -3.88 -35.26
N GLN A 4 -20.96 -4.86 -35.82
CA GLN A 4 -19.54 -4.72 -36.07
C GLN A 4 -19.35 -3.78 -37.26
N LEU A 5 -18.46 -2.79 -37.11
CA LEU A 5 -18.04 -1.94 -38.22
C LEU A 5 -17.44 -2.84 -39.31
N ASN A 6 -18.07 -2.84 -40.49
CA ASN A 6 -17.59 -3.61 -41.64
C ASN A 6 -16.31 -2.98 -42.22
N GLU A 7 -15.55 -3.74 -43.00
CA GLU A 7 -14.28 -3.24 -43.57
C GLU A 7 -14.50 -2.08 -44.55
N SER A 8 -15.62 -2.05 -45.30
CA SER A 8 -15.90 -0.93 -46.21
C SER A 8 -16.05 0.40 -45.48
N LEU A 9 -16.77 0.43 -44.35
CA LEU A 9 -16.92 1.63 -43.55
C LEU A 9 -15.58 2.08 -42.94
N LYS A 10 -14.72 1.13 -42.53
CA LYS A 10 -13.36 1.47 -42.07
C LYS A 10 -12.53 2.12 -43.16
N GLU A 11 -12.64 1.65 -44.40
CA GLU A 11 -11.98 2.25 -45.57
C GLU A 11 -12.51 3.66 -45.86
N CYS A 12 -13.84 3.86 -45.83
CA CYS A 12 -14.45 5.20 -45.97
C CYS A 12 -13.97 6.18 -44.89
N ILE A 13 -13.91 5.74 -43.62
CA ILE A 13 -13.39 6.56 -42.51
C ILE A 13 -11.91 6.88 -42.70
N LEU A 14 -11.11 5.93 -43.18
CA LEU A 14 -9.69 6.17 -43.45
C LEU A 14 -9.50 7.15 -44.61
N GLU A 15 -10.35 7.12 -45.63
CA GLU A 15 -10.36 8.11 -46.71
C GLU A 15 -10.73 9.51 -46.20
N LEU A 16 -11.75 9.59 -45.34
CA LEU A 16 -12.08 10.85 -44.65
C LEU A 16 -10.88 11.39 -43.84
N CYS A 17 -10.14 10.52 -43.16
CA CYS A 17 -8.92 10.91 -42.47
C CYS A 17 -7.84 11.46 -43.43
N ARG A 18 -7.72 10.90 -44.65
CA ARG A 18 -6.80 11.40 -45.69
C ARG A 18 -7.24 12.78 -46.18
N ASN A 19 -8.53 12.99 -46.39
CA ASN A 19 -9.09 14.28 -46.78
C ASN A 19 -8.80 15.37 -45.73
N ILE A 20 -9.01 15.06 -44.44
CA ILE A 20 -8.70 15.98 -43.33
C ILE A 20 -7.19 16.25 -43.23
N ALA A 21 -6.36 15.22 -43.41
CA ALA A 21 -4.91 15.38 -43.39
C ALA A 21 -4.42 16.31 -44.52
N GLY A 22 -5.05 16.24 -45.70
CA GLY A 22 -4.61 16.94 -46.91
C GLY A 22 -3.22 16.47 -47.32
N SER A 23 -2.27 17.40 -47.50
CA SER A 23 -0.87 17.07 -47.81
C SER A 23 -0.05 16.56 -46.61
N ARG A 24 -0.63 16.53 -45.41
CA ARG A 24 0.08 16.14 -44.18
C ARG A 24 0.18 14.63 -44.09
N GLN A 25 1.33 14.13 -43.63
CA GLN A 25 1.51 12.70 -43.40
C GLN A 25 0.74 12.24 -42.15
N ILE A 26 -0.12 11.24 -42.32
CA ILE A 26 -0.77 10.54 -41.20
C ILE A 26 0.24 9.59 -40.57
N ALA A 27 0.62 9.88 -39.32
CA ALA A 27 1.48 9.03 -38.50
C ALA A 27 0.74 7.75 -38.09
N ALA A 28 -0.50 7.89 -37.60
CA ALA A 28 -1.39 6.78 -37.25
C ALA A 28 -2.87 7.23 -37.17
N ALA A 29 -3.78 6.27 -37.23
CA ALA A 29 -5.20 6.50 -37.01
C ALA A 29 -5.86 5.26 -36.37
N CYS A 30 -6.82 5.46 -35.47
CA CYS A 30 -7.59 4.38 -34.87
C CYS A 30 -9.01 4.78 -34.45
N LEU A 31 -9.91 3.80 -34.45
CA LEU A 31 -11.24 3.92 -33.85
C LEU A 31 -11.16 3.68 -32.35
N TYR A 32 -12.00 4.36 -31.57
CA TYR A 32 -12.13 4.14 -30.12
C TYR A 32 -13.58 4.34 -29.64
N GLY A 33 -13.85 3.99 -28.38
CA GLY A 33 -15.13 4.31 -27.73
C GLY A 33 -16.23 3.26 -27.96
N PRO A 34 -17.52 3.66 -27.86
CA PRO A 34 -18.65 2.72 -27.76
C PRO A 34 -18.73 1.65 -28.86
N TRP A 35 -18.42 2.02 -30.10
CA TRP A 35 -18.46 1.11 -31.26
C TRP A 35 -17.42 0.00 -31.13
N VAL A 36 -16.18 0.35 -30.77
CA VAL A 36 -15.09 -0.64 -30.56
C VAL A 36 -15.39 -1.52 -29.35
N CYS A 37 -15.91 -0.92 -28.29
CA CYS A 37 -16.29 -1.62 -27.06
C CYS A 37 -17.58 -2.48 -27.19
N GLY A 38 -18.28 -2.40 -28.33
CA GLY A 38 -19.45 -3.23 -28.64
C GLY A 38 -20.73 -2.89 -27.89
N TYR A 39 -20.88 -1.66 -27.40
CA TYR A 39 -22.09 -1.21 -26.69
C TYR A 39 -22.76 0.01 -27.33
N ALA A 40 -22.28 0.46 -28.49
CA ALA A 40 -22.91 1.51 -29.29
C ALA A 40 -24.30 1.12 -29.82
N ASP A 41 -25.09 2.14 -30.11
CA ASP A 41 -26.30 2.07 -30.93
C ASP A 41 -26.13 2.92 -32.21
N GLU A 42 -27.13 2.89 -33.10
CA GLU A 42 -27.12 3.63 -34.37
C GLU A 42 -27.03 5.16 -34.20
N LYS A 43 -27.42 5.69 -33.03
CA LYS A 43 -27.36 7.13 -32.71
C LYS A 43 -26.02 7.56 -32.11
N THR A 44 -25.09 6.63 -31.95
CA THR A 44 -23.79 6.88 -31.33
C THR A 44 -22.77 7.23 -32.40
N ASP A 45 -22.01 8.29 -32.20
CA ASP A 45 -20.99 8.69 -33.17
C ASP A 45 -19.83 7.69 -33.18
N ILE A 46 -19.26 7.45 -34.35
CA ILE A 46 -18.02 6.71 -34.52
C ILE A 46 -16.86 7.64 -34.18
N ASN A 47 -16.08 7.31 -33.16
CA ASN A 47 -14.97 8.16 -32.72
C ASN A 47 -13.64 7.69 -33.32
N VAL A 48 -12.89 8.63 -33.87
CA VAL A 48 -11.59 8.39 -34.52
C VAL A 48 -10.53 9.28 -33.91
N LEU A 49 -9.38 8.71 -33.55
CA LEU A 49 -8.17 9.45 -33.25
C LEU A 49 -7.28 9.49 -34.50
N LEU A 50 -6.97 10.69 -34.97
CA LEU A 50 -6.09 10.95 -36.11
C LEU A 50 -4.79 11.63 -35.64
N ILE A 51 -3.65 10.99 -35.86
CA ILE A 51 -2.34 11.49 -35.47
C ILE A 51 -1.57 11.90 -36.72
N LEU A 52 -1.24 13.19 -36.82
CA LEU A 52 -0.53 13.77 -37.97
C LEU A 52 0.92 14.10 -37.60
N GLU A 53 1.86 13.88 -38.53
CA GLU A 53 3.28 14.21 -38.33
C GLU A 53 3.51 15.70 -38.08
N SER A 54 2.80 16.56 -38.82
CA SER A 54 2.81 18.01 -38.62
C SER A 54 1.40 18.58 -38.69
N PHE A 55 1.00 19.29 -37.64
CA PHE A 55 -0.31 19.94 -37.55
C PHE A 55 -0.18 21.30 -36.84
N THR A 56 -0.69 22.35 -37.50
CA THR A 56 -0.54 23.76 -37.07
C THR A 56 -1.43 24.09 -35.87
N LEU A 57 -2.64 23.54 -35.85
CA LEU A 57 -3.47 23.49 -34.66
C LEU A 57 -2.92 22.35 -33.78
N ARG A 58 -2.65 22.58 -32.50
CA ARG A 58 -2.17 21.47 -31.64
C ARG A 58 -3.20 20.33 -31.53
N VAL A 59 -4.49 20.71 -31.58
CA VAL A 59 -5.65 19.82 -31.47
C VAL A 59 -6.81 20.39 -32.29
N ASN A 60 -7.59 19.54 -32.96
CA ASN A 60 -8.89 19.92 -33.53
C ASN A 60 -9.89 18.75 -33.54
N THR A 61 -11.18 19.05 -33.65
CA THR A 61 -12.26 18.05 -33.80
C THR A 61 -13.07 18.35 -35.04
N TYR A 62 -13.30 17.33 -35.86
CA TYR A 62 -14.13 17.35 -37.06
C TYR A 62 -15.35 16.43 -36.85
N SER A 63 -16.46 16.74 -37.51
CA SER A 63 -17.67 15.91 -37.47
C SER A 63 -18.28 15.88 -38.85
N GLU A 64 -18.42 14.68 -39.40
CA GLU A 64 -18.88 14.42 -40.77
C GLU A 64 -19.80 13.21 -40.77
N SER A 65 -20.66 13.08 -41.78
CA SER A 65 -21.52 11.90 -41.96
C SER A 65 -20.96 10.99 -43.06
N VAL A 66 -20.85 9.69 -42.77
CA VAL A 66 -20.36 8.64 -43.68
C VAL A 66 -21.29 7.44 -43.60
N ASP A 67 -21.90 7.05 -44.73
CA ASP A 67 -22.83 5.91 -44.83
C ASP A 67 -23.90 5.88 -43.70
N ASP A 68 -24.59 7.01 -43.50
CA ASP A 68 -25.60 7.25 -42.45
C ASP A 68 -25.08 7.29 -41.01
N PHE A 69 -23.77 7.12 -40.78
CA PHE A 69 -23.15 7.26 -39.47
C PHE A 69 -22.50 8.63 -39.30
N ASN A 70 -22.66 9.22 -38.12
CA ASN A 70 -21.87 10.38 -37.73
C ASN A 70 -20.48 9.94 -37.26
N VAL A 71 -19.44 10.55 -37.81
CA VAL A 71 -18.04 10.28 -37.51
C VAL A 71 -17.43 11.51 -36.85
N SER A 72 -16.93 11.34 -35.63
CA SER A 72 -16.21 12.37 -34.88
C SER A 72 -14.71 12.10 -34.91
N ILE A 73 -13.93 13.01 -35.52
CA ILE A 73 -12.50 12.84 -35.73
C ILE A 73 -11.73 13.82 -34.85
N LEU A 74 -11.07 13.28 -33.83
CA LEU A 74 -10.15 14.00 -32.96
C LEU A 74 -8.74 13.96 -33.55
N THR A 75 -8.21 15.12 -33.95
CA THR A 75 -6.89 15.24 -34.59
C THR A 75 -5.87 15.83 -33.63
N VAL A 76 -4.66 15.24 -33.59
CA VAL A 76 -3.54 15.68 -32.74
C VAL A 76 -2.20 15.60 -33.48
N ASN A 77 -1.29 16.52 -33.15
CA ASN A 77 0.10 16.46 -33.62
C ASN A 77 0.85 15.28 -32.96
N ARG A 78 1.66 14.55 -33.73
CA ARG A 78 2.46 13.42 -33.24
C ARG A 78 3.31 13.77 -32.01
N LEU A 79 4.00 14.91 -32.01
CA LEU A 79 4.87 15.32 -30.90
C LEU A 79 4.07 15.56 -29.62
N ASP A 80 2.88 16.13 -29.73
CA ASP A 80 1.99 16.37 -28.59
C ASP A 80 1.40 15.05 -28.07
N PHE A 81 1.02 14.13 -28.96
CA PHE A 81 0.59 12.78 -28.60
C PHE A 81 1.70 11.99 -27.88
N GLU A 82 2.93 12.00 -28.40
CA GLU A 82 4.06 11.31 -27.78
C GLU A 82 4.46 11.94 -26.43
N ARG A 83 4.30 13.26 -26.28
CA ARG A 83 4.48 13.95 -25.00
C ARG A 83 3.41 13.57 -23.99
N ASP A 84 2.17 13.44 -24.43
CA ASP A 84 1.07 12.98 -23.60
C ASP A 84 1.26 11.52 -23.15
N ALA A 85 1.65 10.62 -24.06
CA ALA A 85 1.97 9.23 -23.74
C ALA A 85 3.13 9.09 -22.72
N ARG A 86 4.24 9.82 -22.96
CA ARG A 86 5.44 9.77 -22.11
C ARG A 86 5.28 10.45 -20.76
N GLY A 87 4.55 11.56 -20.71
CA GLY A 87 4.57 12.47 -19.56
C GLY A 87 3.20 12.82 -18.99
N GLY A 88 2.11 12.38 -19.61
CA GLY A 88 0.75 12.80 -19.27
C GLY A 88 0.55 14.32 -19.41
N TRP A 89 1.24 14.96 -20.36
CA TRP A 89 1.29 16.42 -20.46
C TRP A 89 -0.10 17.08 -20.62
N LEU A 90 -1.06 16.37 -21.21
CA LEU A 90 -2.44 16.82 -21.39
C LEU A 90 -3.41 16.01 -20.51
N GLY A 91 -2.95 15.58 -19.34
CA GLY A 91 -3.75 14.74 -18.45
C GLY A 91 -4.11 13.39 -19.07
N GLU A 92 -3.29 12.90 -20.01
CA GLU A 92 -3.49 11.64 -20.74
C GLU A 92 -4.69 11.65 -21.70
N PHE A 93 -5.24 12.82 -22.05
CA PHE A 93 -6.45 12.94 -22.86
C PHE A 93 -6.41 12.17 -24.19
N PHE A 94 -5.26 12.14 -24.87
CA PHE A 94 -5.11 11.43 -26.14
C PHE A 94 -4.59 10.02 -25.96
N SER A 95 -3.57 9.86 -25.12
CA SER A 95 -3.01 8.54 -24.82
C SER A 95 -4.04 7.60 -24.22
N GLU A 96 -5.04 8.12 -23.50
CA GLU A 96 -6.17 7.35 -22.99
C GLU A 96 -6.90 6.56 -24.10
N LYS A 97 -7.04 7.15 -25.30
CA LYS A 97 -7.77 6.55 -26.43
C LYS A 97 -7.12 5.29 -26.98
N VAL A 98 -5.82 5.10 -26.75
CA VAL A 98 -5.08 3.90 -27.12
C VAL A 98 -4.81 2.98 -25.92
N THR A 99 -5.13 3.40 -24.70
CA THR A 99 -5.01 2.54 -23.49
C THR A 99 -6.26 1.70 -23.22
N GLY A 100 -7.43 2.15 -23.68
CA GLY A 100 -8.67 1.39 -23.73
C GLY A 100 -8.76 0.47 -24.96
N PRO A 101 -9.91 -0.19 -25.23
CA PRO A 101 -10.13 -0.89 -26.49
C PRO A 101 -10.11 0.09 -27.68
N TYR A 102 -9.27 -0.19 -28.68
CA TYR A 102 -9.19 0.57 -29.93
C TYR A 102 -9.01 -0.39 -31.12
N GLU A 103 -9.39 0.08 -32.32
CA GLU A 103 -9.18 -0.64 -33.58
C GLU A 103 -8.26 0.19 -34.49
N PRO A 104 -7.05 -0.29 -34.84
CA PRO A 104 -6.14 0.42 -35.73
C PRO A 104 -6.70 0.56 -37.15
N LEU A 105 -6.67 1.77 -37.70
CA LEU A 105 -6.93 2.04 -39.13
C LEU A 105 -5.62 2.24 -39.90
N LYS A 106 -4.61 2.81 -39.25
CA LYS A 106 -3.27 3.01 -39.84
C LYS A 106 -2.18 2.92 -38.77
N ASN A 107 -1.08 2.24 -39.12
CA ASN A 107 0.14 2.11 -38.30
C ASN A 107 -0.09 1.49 -36.91
N ARG A 108 -0.58 0.24 -36.91
CA ARG A 108 -0.81 -0.56 -35.69
C ARG A 108 0.41 -0.64 -34.77
N ASN A 109 1.61 -0.81 -35.34
CA ASN A 109 2.84 -0.95 -34.54
C ASN A 109 3.15 0.31 -33.75
N TYR A 110 2.98 1.50 -34.34
CA TYR A 110 3.16 2.76 -33.63
C TYR A 110 2.15 2.94 -32.49
N LEU A 111 0.86 2.66 -32.75
CA LEU A 111 -0.19 2.75 -31.74
C LEU A 111 0.09 1.79 -30.57
N ARG A 112 0.48 0.55 -30.87
CA ARG A 112 0.81 -0.46 -29.87
C ARG A 112 2.01 -0.06 -29.03
N LEU A 113 3.08 0.45 -29.67
CA LEU A 113 4.26 0.96 -28.96
C LEU A 113 3.87 2.04 -27.95
N LYS A 114 2.99 2.98 -28.35
CA LYS A 114 2.57 4.11 -27.51
C LYS A 114 1.60 3.69 -26.40
N GLU A 115 0.75 2.71 -26.67
CA GLU A 115 -0.07 2.04 -25.65
C GLU A 115 0.81 1.42 -24.54
N VAL A 116 1.79 0.60 -24.92
CA VAL A 116 2.67 -0.11 -23.98
C VAL A 116 3.54 0.86 -23.20
N GLU A 117 4.12 1.87 -23.87
CA GLU A 117 4.89 2.94 -23.23
C GLU A 117 4.07 3.67 -22.15
N THR A 118 2.81 3.99 -22.46
CA THR A 118 1.88 4.65 -21.51
C THR A 118 1.56 3.72 -20.35
N LYS A 119 1.16 2.46 -20.62
CA LYS A 119 0.79 1.49 -19.58
C LYS A 119 1.95 1.15 -18.66
N LYS A 120 3.18 1.02 -19.18
CA LYS A 120 4.39 0.79 -18.39
C LYS A 120 4.67 1.93 -17.42
N ARG A 121 4.60 3.19 -17.89
CA ARG A 121 4.70 4.36 -17.01
C ARG A 121 3.64 4.31 -15.91
N THR A 122 2.39 4.03 -16.27
CA THR A 122 1.31 3.99 -15.29
C THR A 122 1.49 2.85 -14.27
N VAL A 123 1.94 1.67 -14.71
CA VAL A 123 2.27 0.56 -13.79
C VAL A 123 3.34 0.99 -12.79
N LEU A 124 4.42 1.63 -13.24
CA LEU A 124 5.45 2.18 -12.36
C LEU A 124 4.88 3.16 -11.34
N GLU A 125 4.07 4.13 -11.78
CA GLU A 125 3.41 5.09 -10.91
C GLU A 125 2.50 4.39 -9.87
N LEU A 126 1.77 3.34 -10.27
CA LEU A 126 0.92 2.56 -9.35
C LEU A 126 1.73 1.76 -8.33
N LEU A 127 2.84 1.14 -8.75
CA LEU A 127 3.76 0.45 -7.85
C LEU A 127 4.39 1.41 -6.83
N GLU A 128 4.86 2.57 -7.29
CA GLU A 128 5.40 3.62 -6.41
C GLU A 128 4.35 4.05 -5.37
N ASN A 129 3.09 4.23 -5.78
CA ASN A 129 2.01 4.58 -4.85
C ASN A 129 1.74 3.47 -3.83
N LEU A 130 1.73 2.20 -4.24
CA LEU A 130 1.59 1.08 -3.30
C LEU A 130 2.73 1.03 -2.29
N ILE A 131 3.97 1.26 -2.72
CA ILE A 131 5.15 1.29 -1.83
C ILE A 131 5.07 2.46 -0.84
N LEU A 132 4.58 3.62 -1.28
CA LEU A 132 4.45 4.78 -0.40
C LEU A 132 3.28 4.68 0.57
N GLU A 133 2.16 4.08 0.15
CA GLU A 133 1.01 3.83 1.02
C GLU A 133 1.29 2.70 2.02
N PHE A 134 2.05 1.68 1.60
CA PHE A 134 2.36 0.48 2.39
C PHE A 134 3.87 0.12 2.33
N PRO A 135 4.75 0.92 2.95
CA PRO A 135 6.20 0.77 2.85
C PRO A 135 6.76 -0.54 3.41
N GLU A 136 6.14 -1.13 4.42
CA GLU A 136 6.59 -2.39 5.03
C GLU A 136 5.90 -3.61 4.40
N SER A 137 4.60 -3.51 4.11
CA SER A 137 3.84 -4.59 3.46
C SER A 137 4.14 -4.73 1.96
N SER A 138 4.73 -3.72 1.31
CA SER A 138 5.11 -3.80 -0.12
C SER A 138 6.05 -4.95 -0.46
N HIS A 139 6.85 -5.42 0.50
CA HIS A 139 7.69 -6.61 0.37
C HIS A 139 6.89 -7.92 0.29
N GLU A 140 5.66 -7.92 0.84
CA GLU A 140 4.82 -9.10 0.99
C GLU A 140 3.70 -9.19 -0.05
N PHE A 141 3.45 -8.13 -0.82
CA PHE A 141 2.32 -8.09 -1.74
C PHE A 141 2.34 -9.19 -2.80
N LEU A 142 1.16 -9.76 -3.02
CA LEU A 142 0.81 -10.59 -4.16
C LEU A 142 -0.16 -9.78 -5.03
N ILE A 143 0.33 -9.21 -6.13
CA ILE A 143 -0.45 -8.30 -6.97
C ILE A 143 -0.95 -9.08 -8.19
N LYS A 144 -2.27 -9.14 -8.38
CA LYS A 144 -2.86 -9.66 -9.62
C LYS A 144 -2.74 -8.61 -10.72
N LYS A 145 -2.44 -9.02 -11.96
CA LYS A 145 -2.23 -8.10 -13.09
C LYS A 145 -3.42 -7.15 -13.35
N GLU A 146 -4.64 -7.61 -13.05
CA GLU A 146 -5.88 -6.84 -13.20
C GLU A 146 -5.93 -5.60 -12.30
N TYR A 147 -5.14 -5.57 -11.22
CA TYR A 147 -5.00 -4.41 -10.34
C TYR A 147 -4.72 -3.14 -11.13
N PHE A 148 -3.76 -3.18 -12.07
CA PHE A 148 -3.30 -1.99 -12.77
C PHE A 148 -4.39 -1.38 -13.65
N MET A 149 -5.16 -2.22 -14.36
CA MET A 149 -6.29 -1.77 -15.16
C MET A 149 -7.39 -1.15 -14.27
N TYR A 150 -7.82 -1.88 -13.23
CA TYR A 150 -8.92 -1.41 -12.39
C TYR A 150 -8.57 -0.17 -11.57
N GLU A 151 -7.33 -0.04 -11.10
CA GLU A 151 -6.86 1.13 -10.37
C GLU A 151 -6.81 2.38 -11.27
N VAL A 152 -6.38 2.23 -12.53
CA VAL A 152 -6.43 3.34 -13.52
C VAL A 152 -7.86 3.78 -13.79
N MET A 153 -8.77 2.83 -14.06
CA MET A 153 -10.19 3.14 -14.29
C MET A 153 -10.80 3.84 -13.07
N MET A 154 -10.55 3.34 -11.86
CA MET A 154 -11.04 3.93 -10.61
C MET A 154 -10.50 5.34 -10.38
N ARG A 155 -9.19 5.58 -10.58
CA ARG A 155 -8.59 6.91 -10.44
C ARG A 155 -9.14 7.91 -11.44
N ARG A 156 -9.27 7.51 -12.71
CA ARG A 156 -9.84 8.35 -13.77
C ARG A 156 -11.30 8.67 -13.51
N ALA A 157 -12.10 7.70 -13.07
CA ALA A 157 -13.51 7.92 -12.71
C ALA A 157 -13.67 8.89 -11.53
N ARG A 158 -12.75 8.88 -10.56
CA ARG A 158 -12.75 9.84 -9.44
C ARG A 158 -12.37 11.26 -9.88
N LEU A 159 -11.46 11.40 -10.83
CA LEU A 159 -11.03 12.70 -11.37
C LEU A 159 -12.03 13.27 -12.38
N PHE A 160 -12.62 12.43 -13.21
CA PHE A 160 -13.60 12.77 -14.25
C PHE A 160 -14.82 11.86 -14.15
N PRO A 161 -15.80 12.19 -13.29
CA PRO A 161 -16.96 11.33 -13.02
C PRO A 161 -17.75 10.88 -14.25
N SER A 162 -17.75 11.66 -15.34
CA SER A 162 -18.40 11.31 -16.61
C SER A 162 -17.83 10.04 -17.26
N LEU A 163 -16.53 9.74 -17.06
CA LEU A 163 -15.90 8.51 -17.59
C LEU A 163 -16.44 7.25 -16.91
N THR A 164 -17.09 7.38 -15.75
CA THR A 164 -17.71 6.24 -15.05
C THR A 164 -18.72 5.52 -15.93
N TYR A 165 -19.48 6.24 -16.75
CA TYR A 165 -20.45 5.65 -17.67
C TYR A 165 -19.77 4.77 -18.72
N SER A 166 -18.69 5.25 -19.33
CA SER A 166 -17.90 4.47 -20.30
C SER A 166 -17.36 3.18 -19.67
N PHE A 167 -16.78 3.28 -18.47
CA PHE A 167 -16.24 2.14 -17.73
C PHE A 167 -17.31 1.12 -17.31
N LEU A 168 -18.51 1.58 -16.92
CA LEU A 168 -19.62 0.70 -16.60
C LEU A 168 -20.19 0.04 -17.86
N ASN A 169 -20.31 0.79 -18.97
CA ASN A 169 -20.78 0.27 -20.25
C ASN A 169 -19.83 -0.80 -20.82
N MET A 170 -18.52 -0.56 -20.83
CA MET A 170 -17.53 -1.54 -21.29
C MET A 170 -17.45 -2.78 -20.39
N SER A 171 -17.94 -2.68 -19.14
CA SER A 171 -17.97 -3.77 -18.15
C SER A 171 -19.30 -4.54 -18.13
N LYS A 172 -20.25 -4.26 -19.06
CA LYS A 172 -21.51 -5.01 -19.20
C LYS A 172 -21.24 -6.49 -19.50
N LYS A 173 -22.04 -7.40 -18.94
CA LYS A 173 -21.82 -8.87 -18.96
C LYS A 173 -21.53 -9.45 -20.35
N ASN A 174 -22.19 -8.94 -21.39
CA ASN A 174 -22.06 -9.40 -22.78
C ASN A 174 -20.75 -8.97 -23.47
N VAL A 175 -20.13 -7.86 -23.04
CA VAL A 175 -18.92 -7.30 -23.67
C VAL A 175 -17.70 -7.26 -22.75
N ARG A 176 -17.90 -7.43 -21.43
CA ARG A 176 -16.86 -7.33 -20.39
C ARG A 176 -15.63 -8.14 -20.73
N ARG A 177 -15.78 -9.43 -21.00
CA ARG A 177 -14.63 -10.33 -21.22
C ARG A 177 -13.73 -9.82 -22.36
N LYS A 178 -14.32 -9.57 -23.53
CA LYS A 178 -13.63 -9.04 -24.72
C LYS A 178 -12.91 -7.72 -24.41
N ASN A 179 -13.63 -6.79 -23.79
CA ASN A 179 -13.09 -5.45 -23.51
C ASN A 179 -11.97 -5.48 -22.48
N MET A 180 -12.11 -6.27 -21.41
CA MET A 180 -11.07 -6.40 -20.39
C MET A 180 -9.83 -7.12 -20.94
N GLU A 181 -9.99 -8.17 -21.75
CA GLU A 181 -8.87 -8.85 -22.42
C GLU A 181 -8.09 -7.87 -23.31
N ALA A 182 -8.79 -7.12 -24.17
CA ALA A 182 -8.16 -6.13 -25.05
C ALA A 182 -7.36 -5.06 -24.28
N VAL A 183 -7.87 -4.59 -23.14
CA VAL A 183 -7.14 -3.64 -22.28
C VAL A 183 -5.94 -4.31 -21.60
N MET A 184 -6.11 -5.55 -21.14
CA MET A 184 -5.07 -6.26 -20.39
C MET A 184 -3.85 -6.62 -21.24
N ASP A 185 -4.01 -6.84 -22.54
CA ASP A 185 -2.89 -7.21 -23.43
C ASP A 185 -1.73 -6.21 -23.36
N GLY A 186 -2.02 -4.91 -23.36
CA GLY A 186 -0.97 -3.88 -23.22
C GLY A 186 -0.33 -3.83 -21.83
N TYR A 187 -1.08 -4.19 -20.78
CA TYR A 187 -0.52 -4.27 -19.43
C TYR A 187 0.38 -5.49 -19.25
N VAL A 188 0.04 -6.63 -19.87
CA VAL A 188 0.88 -7.83 -19.84
C VAL A 188 2.23 -7.55 -20.47
N GLU A 189 2.25 -6.92 -21.65
CA GLU A 189 3.50 -6.55 -22.34
C GLU A 189 4.32 -5.53 -21.54
N ALA A 190 3.66 -4.53 -20.95
CA ALA A 190 4.32 -3.58 -20.05
C ALA A 190 4.94 -4.28 -18.82
N LEU A 191 4.27 -5.28 -18.25
CA LEU A 191 4.79 -6.07 -17.12
C LEU A 191 5.97 -6.96 -17.55
N ASP A 192 5.96 -7.50 -18.77
CA ASP A 192 7.10 -8.26 -19.33
C ASP A 192 8.35 -7.39 -19.44
N GLU A 193 8.21 -6.13 -19.89
CA GLU A 193 9.33 -5.19 -19.92
C GLU A 193 9.84 -4.85 -18.51
N LEU A 194 8.95 -4.61 -17.56
CA LEU A 194 9.32 -4.29 -16.18
C LEU A 194 9.98 -5.48 -15.45
N GLU A 195 9.64 -6.70 -15.82
CA GLU A 195 10.32 -7.92 -15.35
C GLU A 195 11.74 -8.00 -15.91
N LYS A 196 11.94 -7.73 -17.20
CA LYS A 196 13.28 -7.64 -17.83
C LYS A 196 14.14 -6.55 -17.16
N GLU A 197 13.52 -5.44 -16.76
CA GLU A 197 14.16 -4.35 -16.02
C GLU A 197 14.37 -4.63 -14.53
N LYS A 198 13.97 -5.81 -14.04
CA LYS A 198 14.08 -6.22 -12.62
C LYS A 198 13.36 -5.28 -11.65
N THR A 199 12.29 -4.64 -12.11
CA THR A 199 11.39 -3.83 -11.27
C THR A 199 10.36 -4.71 -10.57
N VAL A 200 9.85 -5.71 -11.29
CA VAL A 200 8.93 -6.73 -10.79
C VAL A 200 9.42 -8.12 -11.14
N PHE A 201 8.82 -9.14 -10.55
CA PHE A 201 8.99 -10.54 -10.94
C PHE A 201 7.69 -11.31 -10.72
N ARG A 202 7.52 -12.43 -11.44
CA ARG A 202 6.36 -13.31 -11.30
C ARG A 202 6.60 -14.42 -10.28
N SER A 203 5.60 -14.68 -9.43
CA SER A 203 5.57 -15.81 -8.49
C SER A 203 4.15 -16.32 -8.38
N ASP A 204 3.92 -17.59 -8.69
CA ASP A 204 2.63 -18.28 -8.49
C ASP A 204 1.42 -17.55 -9.12
N GLY A 205 1.62 -16.96 -10.31
CA GLY A 205 0.59 -16.20 -11.01
C GLY A 205 0.38 -14.76 -10.49
N TYR A 206 1.18 -14.31 -9.53
CA TYR A 206 1.19 -12.95 -9.01
C TYR A 206 2.41 -12.15 -9.48
N ILE A 207 2.24 -10.83 -9.55
CA ILE A 207 3.30 -9.85 -9.70
C ILE A 207 3.81 -9.48 -8.30
N LYS A 208 5.13 -9.56 -8.10
CA LYS A 208 5.82 -9.12 -6.89
C LYS A 208 6.79 -7.98 -7.23
N ILE A 209 6.99 -7.08 -6.27
CA ILE A 209 7.91 -5.94 -6.43
C ILE A 209 9.31 -6.36 -5.97
N THR A 210 10.36 -6.02 -6.74
CA THR A 210 11.72 -6.34 -6.30
C THR A 210 12.14 -5.45 -5.12
N ARG A 211 12.93 -6.04 -4.20
CA ARG A 211 13.49 -5.31 -3.05
C ARG A 211 14.25 -4.06 -3.48
N ASN A 212 15.05 -4.16 -4.53
CA ASN A 212 15.82 -3.04 -5.07
C ASN A 212 14.92 -1.86 -5.50
N HIS A 213 13.77 -2.14 -6.11
CA HIS A 213 12.82 -1.12 -6.50
C HIS A 213 12.14 -0.48 -5.28
N ILE A 214 11.68 -1.30 -4.30
CA ILE A 214 11.14 -0.81 -3.03
C ILE A 214 12.12 0.14 -2.33
N ASP A 215 13.37 -0.29 -2.17
CA ASP A 215 14.41 0.49 -1.50
C ASP A 215 14.77 1.77 -2.28
N ALA A 216 14.72 1.73 -3.61
CA ALA A 216 14.92 2.92 -4.45
C ALA A 216 13.80 3.94 -4.26
N VAL A 217 12.54 3.51 -4.18
CA VAL A 217 11.39 4.38 -3.92
C VAL A 217 11.44 4.95 -2.51
N LYS A 218 11.68 4.12 -1.48
CA LYS A 218 11.81 4.56 -0.07
C LYS A 218 12.94 5.57 0.13
N ARG A 219 14.07 5.45 -0.58
CA ARG A 219 15.20 6.39 -0.49
C ARG A 219 14.93 7.75 -1.13
N ARG A 220 14.03 7.85 -2.10
CA ARG A 220 13.69 9.12 -2.79
C ARG A 220 12.86 10.09 -1.93
N LYS A 221 12.81 9.91 -0.59
CA LYS A 221 12.10 10.73 0.41
C LYS A 221 12.00 12.21 -0.02
N SER A 222 10.77 12.64 -0.36
CA SER A 222 10.38 14.03 -0.64
C SER A 222 11.05 14.75 -1.82
N ARG A 223 10.70 14.38 -3.05
CA ARG A 223 10.61 15.36 -4.16
C ARG A 223 9.17 15.39 -4.69
N LEU A 224 8.32 16.11 -3.94
CA LEU A 224 6.86 16.23 -4.04
C LEU A 224 6.05 14.93 -3.78
N PRO A 225 4.89 15.02 -3.13
CA PRO A 225 3.90 13.94 -3.15
C PRO A 225 3.59 13.57 -4.61
N LEU A 226 3.81 12.31 -5.01
CA LEU A 226 3.49 11.84 -6.37
C LEU A 226 2.00 12.04 -6.71
N PHE A 227 1.11 12.08 -5.71
CA PHE A 227 -0.29 12.47 -5.85
C PHE A 227 -0.48 13.86 -6.48
N LEU A 228 0.45 14.81 -6.24
CA LEU A 228 0.41 16.13 -6.88
C LEU A 228 0.89 16.09 -8.33
N LYS A 229 1.75 15.16 -8.75
CA LYS A 229 2.15 15.07 -10.17
C LYS A 229 1.01 14.61 -11.07
N SER A 230 0.11 13.74 -10.57
CA SER A 230 -1.10 13.35 -11.30
C SER A 230 -2.14 14.48 -11.39
N ILE A 231 -2.18 15.40 -10.42
CA ILE A 231 -3.16 16.51 -10.37
C ILE A 231 -2.62 17.78 -11.05
N GLN A 232 -1.31 18.03 -10.99
CA GLN A 232 -0.65 19.19 -11.63
C GLN A 232 -0.59 19.11 -13.16
N ARG A 233 -1.00 18.00 -13.77
CA ARG A 233 -0.98 17.77 -15.23
C ARG A 233 -2.24 18.24 -15.96
N ILE A 234 -3.18 18.86 -15.27
CA ILE A 234 -4.34 19.48 -15.93
C ILE A 234 -3.88 20.79 -16.57
N ALA A 235 -3.44 20.73 -17.83
CA ALA A 235 -3.36 21.89 -18.71
C ALA A 235 -4.79 22.33 -19.08
N LEU A 236 -5.55 22.79 -18.08
CA LEU A 236 -6.96 23.18 -18.18
C LEU A 236 -7.21 24.18 -19.32
N PRO A 237 -6.36 25.18 -19.61
CA PRO A 237 -6.67 26.18 -20.65
C PRO A 237 -6.70 25.61 -22.07
N HIS A 238 -5.83 24.66 -22.42
CA HIS A 238 -5.75 24.10 -23.78
C HIS A 238 -6.76 22.98 -24.04
N LEU A 239 -7.22 22.31 -22.97
CA LEU A 239 -8.25 21.29 -23.07
C LEU A 239 -9.65 21.88 -23.13
N LEU A 240 -9.95 22.99 -22.45
CA LEU A 240 -11.32 23.54 -22.35
C LEU A 240 -12.04 23.79 -23.69
N SER A 241 -11.32 24.24 -24.74
CA SER A 241 -11.90 24.48 -26.07
C SER A 241 -12.16 23.19 -26.88
N VAL A 242 -11.45 22.11 -26.56
CA VAL A 242 -11.62 20.78 -27.16
C VAL A 242 -12.63 19.97 -26.35
N TYR A 243 -12.62 20.12 -25.03
CA TYR A 243 -13.53 19.48 -24.09
C TYR A 243 -14.98 19.83 -24.42
N SER A 244 -15.27 21.10 -24.72
CA SER A 244 -16.63 21.51 -25.15
C SER A 244 -17.12 20.79 -26.40
N LYS A 245 -16.21 20.34 -27.29
CA LYS A 245 -16.52 19.56 -28.50
C LYS A 245 -16.50 18.04 -28.29
N THR A 246 -15.78 17.53 -27.30
CA THR A 246 -15.76 16.09 -26.93
C THR A 246 -16.83 15.69 -25.90
N VAL A 247 -17.52 16.68 -25.30
CA VAL A 247 -18.67 16.48 -24.41
C VAL A 247 -19.77 15.63 -25.08
N SER A 248 -19.91 15.65 -26.41
CA SER A 248 -20.85 14.79 -27.14
C SER A 248 -20.63 13.30 -26.86
N SER A 249 -19.39 12.82 -26.89
CA SER A 249 -19.03 11.42 -26.61
C SER A 249 -19.34 11.04 -25.16
N LEU A 250 -19.09 11.93 -24.20
CA LEU A 250 -19.39 11.69 -22.79
C LEU A 250 -20.91 11.68 -22.51
N ILE A 251 -21.67 12.57 -23.16
CA ILE A 251 -23.13 12.59 -23.10
C ILE A 251 -23.71 11.30 -23.73
N GLN A 252 -23.14 10.82 -24.82
CA GLN A 252 -23.55 9.56 -25.45
C GLN A 252 -23.31 8.37 -24.50
N ASP A 253 -22.16 8.28 -23.84
CA ASP A 253 -21.89 7.23 -22.85
C ASP A 253 -22.91 7.27 -21.70
N GLN A 254 -23.24 8.46 -21.20
CA GLN A 254 -24.29 8.65 -20.19
C GLN A 254 -25.66 8.19 -20.69
N ARG A 255 -26.06 8.59 -21.92
CA ARG A 255 -27.33 8.19 -22.54
C ARG A 255 -27.44 6.67 -22.64
N LEU A 256 -26.43 6.01 -23.21
CA LEU A 256 -26.37 4.55 -23.38
C LEU A 256 -26.43 3.78 -22.06
N PHE A 257 -25.93 4.40 -20.99
CA PHE A 257 -26.03 3.84 -19.65
C PHE A 257 -27.43 4.02 -19.05
N MET A 258 -27.98 5.23 -19.13
CA MET A 258 -29.28 5.61 -18.55
C MET A 258 -30.47 4.91 -19.21
N GLU A 259 -30.42 4.68 -20.51
CA GLU A 259 -31.46 3.92 -21.24
C GLU A 259 -31.69 2.53 -20.63
N ASN A 260 -30.62 1.93 -20.10
CA ASN A 260 -30.64 0.61 -19.46
C ASN A 260 -30.84 0.69 -17.93
N HIS A 261 -30.80 1.88 -17.31
CA HIS A 261 -30.76 2.07 -15.86
C HIS A 261 -31.55 3.31 -15.39
N ARG A 262 -32.85 3.37 -15.71
CA ARG A 262 -33.76 4.53 -15.57
C ARG A 262 -33.88 5.19 -14.17
N LYS A 263 -33.15 4.76 -13.12
CA LYS A 263 -33.28 5.28 -11.74
C LYS A 263 -31.96 5.35 -10.94
N VAL A 264 -30.81 5.55 -11.59
CA VAL A 264 -29.52 5.61 -10.87
C VAL A 264 -29.08 7.05 -10.67
N ASN A 265 -29.02 7.50 -9.42
CA ASN A 265 -28.40 8.79 -9.07
C ASN A 265 -26.92 8.78 -9.44
N ALA A 266 -26.39 9.92 -9.89
CA ALA A 266 -24.97 10.08 -10.20
C ALA A 266 -24.08 9.80 -8.97
N ASP A 267 -24.60 10.11 -7.79
CA ASP A 267 -23.96 9.81 -6.51
C ASP A 267 -23.83 8.29 -6.30
N GLY A 268 -22.58 7.85 -6.15
CA GLY A 268 -22.26 6.44 -5.92
C GLY A 268 -22.02 5.60 -7.18
N LEU A 269 -22.07 6.15 -8.40
CA LEU A 269 -21.74 5.39 -9.61
C LEU A 269 -20.32 4.82 -9.59
N VAL A 270 -19.35 5.58 -9.08
CA VAL A 270 -17.96 5.13 -8.94
C VAL A 270 -17.86 3.89 -8.03
N SER A 271 -18.73 3.76 -7.03
CA SER A 271 -18.75 2.59 -6.14
C SER A 271 -19.24 1.31 -6.82
N ARG A 272 -19.86 1.42 -8.01
CA ARG A 272 -20.25 0.27 -8.85
C ARG A 272 -19.09 -0.27 -9.69
N LEU A 273 -17.98 0.48 -9.81
CA LEU A 273 -16.77 -0.01 -10.46
C LEU A 273 -16.12 -1.12 -9.62
N GLU A 274 -15.35 -1.97 -10.27
CA GLU A 274 -14.61 -3.02 -9.59
C GLU A 274 -13.59 -2.40 -8.62
N ASP A 275 -13.55 -2.90 -7.38
CA ASP A 275 -12.62 -2.41 -6.36
C ASP A 275 -11.20 -2.94 -6.63
N PRO A 276 -10.23 -2.08 -6.99
CA PRO A 276 -8.86 -2.50 -7.25
C PRO A 276 -8.17 -3.12 -6.03
N LYS A 277 -8.58 -2.78 -4.81
CA LYS A 277 -8.02 -3.36 -3.57
C LYS A 277 -8.29 -4.86 -3.43
N LYS A 278 -9.21 -5.44 -4.21
CA LYS A 278 -9.40 -6.89 -4.31
C LYS A 278 -8.23 -7.64 -4.97
N TYR A 279 -7.37 -6.92 -5.69
CA TYR A 279 -6.31 -7.49 -6.53
C TYR A 279 -4.91 -7.34 -5.94
N VAL A 280 -4.79 -6.69 -4.79
CA VAL A 280 -3.54 -6.65 -3.99
C VAL A 280 -3.79 -7.48 -2.75
N LEU A 281 -3.04 -8.57 -2.60
CA LEU A 281 -3.26 -9.55 -1.54
C LEU A 281 -2.06 -9.63 -0.58
N LEU A 282 -2.34 -9.96 0.66
CA LEU A 282 -1.38 -10.26 1.73
C LEU A 282 -1.41 -11.77 2.02
N PRO A 283 -0.27 -12.48 1.98
CA PRO A 283 -0.25 -13.92 2.23
C PRO A 283 -0.43 -14.25 3.72
N THR A 284 -1.43 -15.06 4.06
CA THR A 284 -1.65 -15.61 5.42
C THR A 284 -1.67 -17.14 5.40
N PRO A 285 -1.48 -17.83 6.54
CA PRO A 285 -1.64 -19.28 6.63
C PRO A 285 -3.00 -19.80 6.16
N LEU A 286 -4.07 -19.00 6.28
CA LEU A 286 -5.41 -19.35 5.78
C LEU A 286 -5.64 -18.94 4.32
N GLY A 287 -4.57 -18.59 3.61
CA GLY A 287 -4.58 -18.16 2.21
C GLY A 287 -4.40 -16.65 2.02
N PRO A 288 -4.26 -16.18 0.76
CA PRO A 288 -4.10 -14.77 0.45
C PRO A 288 -5.35 -13.93 0.80
N VAL A 289 -5.17 -12.79 1.46
CA VAL A 289 -6.25 -11.88 1.85
C VAL A 289 -6.15 -10.56 1.08
N PRO A 290 -7.21 -10.10 0.39
CA PRO A 290 -7.19 -8.82 -0.31
C PRO A 290 -7.12 -7.61 0.64
N LEU A 291 -6.54 -6.51 0.17
CA LEU A 291 -6.59 -5.21 0.88
C LEU A 291 -8.03 -4.70 1.07
N SER A 292 -8.99 -5.14 0.25
CA SER A 292 -10.43 -4.90 0.44
C SER A 292 -11.10 -5.85 1.45
N GLY A 293 -10.34 -6.77 2.06
CA GLY A 293 -10.84 -7.78 2.99
C GLY A 293 -11.44 -7.15 4.24
N LYS A 294 -12.65 -7.59 4.60
CA LYS A 294 -13.48 -6.99 5.65
C LYS A 294 -14.07 -8.00 6.65
N SER A 295 -13.48 -9.20 6.73
CA SER A 295 -13.91 -10.26 7.65
C SER A 295 -13.85 -9.77 9.09
N ASP A 296 -14.89 -10.06 9.86
CA ASP A 296 -14.90 -9.80 11.30
C ASP A 296 -14.29 -10.96 12.11
N ILE A 297 -14.42 -10.92 13.43
CA ILE A 297 -13.83 -11.93 14.34
C ILE A 297 -14.49 -13.30 14.14
N GLU A 298 -15.81 -13.34 13.96
CA GLU A 298 -16.55 -14.59 13.79
C GLU A 298 -16.29 -15.21 12.42
N ASP A 299 -16.24 -14.39 11.36
CA ASP A 299 -15.85 -14.81 10.02
C ASP A 299 -14.48 -15.50 10.02
N VAL A 300 -13.52 -14.95 10.77
CA VAL A 300 -12.15 -15.50 10.84
C VAL A 300 -12.11 -16.75 11.72
N ALA A 301 -12.84 -16.77 12.84
CA ALA A 301 -12.96 -17.97 13.69
C ALA A 301 -13.40 -19.20 12.88
N ARG A 302 -14.40 -19.03 11.99
CA ARG A 302 -14.91 -20.07 11.09
C ARG A 302 -13.93 -20.48 9.98
N LYS A 303 -12.92 -19.65 9.67
CA LYS A 303 -11.83 -20.01 8.74
C LYS A 303 -10.71 -20.78 9.43
N ILE A 304 -10.49 -20.55 10.73
CA ILE A 304 -9.49 -21.26 11.51
C ILE A 304 -9.95 -22.70 11.77
N ILE A 305 -11.21 -22.87 12.17
CA ILE A 305 -11.83 -24.18 12.44
C ILE A 305 -13.05 -24.33 11.55
N PRO A 306 -13.14 -25.39 10.71
CA PRO A 306 -14.31 -25.65 9.88
C PRO A 306 -15.61 -25.70 10.70
N GLU A 307 -16.72 -25.20 10.14
CA GLU A 307 -17.99 -25.02 10.87
C GLU A 307 -18.56 -26.28 11.54
N GLY A 308 -18.25 -27.47 11.00
CA GLY A 308 -18.71 -28.75 11.58
C GLY A 308 -17.96 -29.18 12.85
N GLU A 309 -16.82 -28.54 13.17
CA GLU A 309 -15.95 -28.93 14.28
C GLU A 309 -15.83 -27.85 15.36
N LEU A 310 -16.30 -26.64 15.07
CA LEU A 310 -16.27 -25.49 15.97
C LEU A 310 -17.48 -25.53 16.91
N SER A 311 -17.26 -25.88 18.18
CA SER A 311 -18.34 -26.01 19.16
C SER A 311 -18.64 -24.71 19.91
N GLU A 312 -17.65 -23.84 20.10
CA GLU A 312 -17.80 -22.59 20.86
C GLU A 312 -16.81 -21.52 20.40
N ILE A 313 -17.27 -20.27 20.35
CA ILE A 313 -16.44 -19.07 20.14
C ILE A 313 -16.63 -18.17 21.37
N ARG A 314 -15.54 -17.88 22.09
CA ARG A 314 -15.54 -16.88 23.16
C ARG A 314 -14.60 -15.72 22.83
N VAL A 315 -15.11 -14.50 22.93
CA VAL A 315 -14.33 -13.27 22.73
C VAL A 315 -14.35 -12.47 24.02
N LYS A 316 -13.17 -12.31 24.65
CA LYS A 316 -13.01 -11.52 25.87
C LYS A 316 -12.11 -10.33 25.60
N ASN A 317 -12.55 -9.12 25.92
CA ASN A 317 -11.66 -7.95 25.89
C ASN A 317 -10.62 -8.10 27.01
N ILE A 318 -9.34 -8.04 26.65
CA ILE A 318 -8.20 -8.16 27.59
C ILE A 318 -7.41 -6.86 27.74
N GLY A 319 -7.97 -5.75 27.26
CA GLY A 319 -7.43 -4.41 27.40
C GLY A 319 -6.58 -3.95 26.22
N GLY A 320 -5.72 -2.98 26.47
CA GLY A 320 -4.94 -2.24 25.49
C GLY A 320 -5.13 -0.74 25.66
N VAL A 321 -4.04 0.00 25.86
CA VAL A 321 -4.10 1.46 26.10
C VAL A 321 -4.52 2.20 24.83
N LEU A 322 -4.05 1.70 23.68
CA LEU A 322 -4.15 2.39 22.38
C LEU A 322 -4.82 1.56 21.27
N ASN A 323 -4.89 0.24 21.46
CA ASN A 323 -5.58 -0.73 20.60
C ASN A 323 -6.65 -1.46 21.41
N GLU A 324 -7.69 -1.97 20.74
CA GLU A 324 -8.61 -2.92 21.38
C GLU A 324 -8.03 -4.32 21.19
N VAL A 325 -7.64 -4.98 22.29
CA VAL A 325 -7.09 -6.34 22.27
C VAL A 325 -8.14 -7.30 22.85
N TYR A 326 -8.41 -8.35 22.08
CA TYR A 326 -9.36 -9.40 22.44
C TYR A 326 -8.63 -10.74 22.54
N LEU A 327 -8.96 -11.53 23.56
CA LEU A 327 -8.66 -12.94 23.63
C LEU A 327 -9.80 -13.71 22.96
N LEU A 328 -9.48 -14.33 21.82
CA LEU A 328 -10.37 -15.23 21.11
C LEU A 328 -10.05 -16.66 21.57
N THR A 329 -11.04 -17.37 22.11
CA THR A 329 -10.95 -18.79 22.45
C THR A 329 -11.89 -19.56 21.53
N LEU A 330 -11.35 -20.54 20.81
CA LEU A 330 -12.09 -21.44 19.93
C LEU A 330 -12.05 -22.84 20.53
N THR A 331 -13.20 -23.48 20.65
CA THR A 331 -13.29 -24.85 21.15
C THR A 331 -13.57 -25.82 20.00
N ARG A 332 -12.74 -26.86 19.88
CA ARG A 332 -12.91 -27.97 18.93
C ARG A 332 -12.76 -29.29 19.67
N ASN A 333 -13.77 -30.17 19.61
CA ASN A 333 -13.73 -31.51 20.23
C ASN A 333 -13.23 -31.47 21.70
N ALA A 334 -13.72 -30.52 22.49
CA ALA A 334 -13.32 -30.26 23.88
C ALA A 334 -11.87 -29.76 24.11
N THR A 335 -11.13 -29.40 23.06
CA THR A 335 -9.83 -28.72 23.14
C THR A 335 -9.98 -27.22 22.86
N GLU A 336 -9.38 -26.38 23.71
CA GLU A 336 -9.40 -24.93 23.54
C GLU A 336 -8.15 -24.43 22.83
N GLN A 337 -8.33 -23.59 21.81
CA GLN A 337 -7.27 -22.85 21.14
C GLN A 337 -7.46 -21.36 21.40
N LYS A 338 -6.38 -20.68 21.81
CA LYS A 338 -6.39 -19.26 22.18
C LYS A 338 -5.62 -18.43 21.16
N PHE A 339 -6.21 -17.30 20.79
CA PHE A 339 -5.65 -16.32 19.85
C PHE A 339 -5.78 -14.92 20.43
N VAL A 340 -4.84 -14.05 20.05
CA VAL A 340 -4.92 -12.62 20.31
C VAL A 340 -5.44 -11.93 19.06
N VAL A 341 -6.47 -11.09 19.21
CA VAL A 341 -7.00 -10.26 18.14
C VAL A 341 -6.75 -8.81 18.50
N LYS A 342 -5.96 -8.09 17.69
CA LYS A 342 -5.71 -6.65 17.89
C LYS A 342 -6.48 -5.83 16.86
N ARG A 343 -7.16 -4.78 17.31
CA ARG A 343 -7.82 -3.80 16.44
C ARG A 343 -7.13 -2.43 16.52
N PHE A 344 -6.70 -1.94 15.36
CA PHE A 344 -5.95 -0.68 15.24
C PHE A 344 -6.87 0.49 14.89
N ARG A 345 -7.24 1.29 15.90
CA ARG A 345 -7.99 2.54 15.71
C ARG A 345 -7.05 3.71 15.42
N ASP A 346 -7.54 4.71 14.68
CA ASP A 346 -6.76 5.93 14.43
C ASP A 346 -6.58 6.72 15.73
N TRP A 347 -5.34 7.10 16.02
CA TRP A 347 -5.03 7.87 17.23
C TRP A 347 -5.25 9.37 17.07
N SER A 348 -5.48 9.85 15.85
CA SER A 348 -5.76 11.26 15.54
C SER A 348 -6.97 11.84 16.28
N ASN A 349 -7.87 10.97 16.77
CA ASN A 349 -9.08 11.37 17.48
C ASN A 349 -8.93 11.34 19.01
N LEU A 350 -7.76 10.94 19.53
CA LEU A 350 -7.49 10.89 20.96
C LEU A 350 -7.00 12.27 21.44
N LYS A 351 -7.93 13.05 21.99
CA LYS A 351 -7.70 14.41 22.50
C LYS A 351 -6.62 14.52 23.59
N TRP A 352 -6.22 13.40 24.20
CA TRP A 352 -5.25 13.36 25.30
C TRP A 352 -3.87 12.85 24.90
N LEU A 353 -3.67 12.34 23.67
CA LEU A 353 -2.38 11.73 23.31
C LEU A 353 -1.37 12.79 22.93
N PRO A 354 -0.33 13.01 23.74
CA PRO A 354 0.69 13.96 23.41
C PRO A 354 1.77 13.20 22.64
N LEU A 355 1.43 12.61 21.49
CA LEU A 355 2.41 11.97 20.59
C LEU A 355 3.52 12.94 20.18
N THR A 356 3.25 14.24 20.25
CA THR A 356 4.22 15.33 20.17
C THR A 356 5.11 15.49 21.42
N LEU A 357 4.66 15.17 22.64
CA LEU A 357 5.52 15.14 23.84
C LEU A 357 6.39 13.89 23.93
N TRP A 358 5.94 12.73 23.45
CA TRP A 358 6.69 11.48 23.63
C TRP A 358 7.82 11.26 22.64
N SER A 359 7.99 12.15 21.66
CA SER A 359 9.15 12.10 20.78
C SER A 359 9.89 13.41 20.63
N PHE A 360 9.35 14.62 20.85
CA PHE A 360 10.10 15.88 20.64
C PHE A 360 11.08 15.87 19.42
N GLY A 361 10.67 15.29 18.28
CA GLY A 361 11.51 15.16 17.07
C GLY A 361 12.63 14.10 17.12
N THR A 362 12.58 13.14 18.04
CA THR A 362 13.59 12.08 18.24
C THR A 362 13.31 10.81 17.42
N THR A 363 12.05 10.45 17.29
CA THR A 363 11.56 9.32 16.49
C THR A 363 10.17 9.66 15.94
N SER A 364 9.79 9.06 14.81
CA SER A 364 8.47 9.26 14.20
C SER A 364 7.60 8.02 14.41
N PHE A 365 6.59 8.14 15.26
CA PHE A 365 5.60 7.08 15.50
C PHE A 365 4.47 7.09 14.47
N SER A 366 3.92 5.91 14.19
CA SER A 366 2.74 5.75 13.34
C SER A 366 1.47 6.03 14.12
N VAL A 367 0.76 7.08 13.73
CA VAL A 367 -0.49 7.54 14.38
C VAL A 367 -1.74 6.93 13.72
N LEU A 368 -1.67 6.62 12.43
CA LEU A 368 -2.76 6.02 11.67
C LEU A 368 -2.85 4.51 11.98
N GLY A 369 -4.05 4.02 12.29
CA GLY A 369 -4.27 2.61 12.61
C GLY A 369 -3.94 1.69 11.44
N GLN A 370 -4.10 2.16 10.21
CA GLN A 370 -3.71 1.41 9.01
C GLN A 370 -2.20 1.16 8.95
N SER A 371 -1.39 2.19 9.21
CA SER A 371 0.07 2.06 9.18
C SER A 371 0.60 1.19 10.32
N ARG A 372 -0.05 1.23 11.49
CA ARG A 372 0.29 0.38 12.62
C ARG A 372 -0.01 -1.10 12.35
N LEU A 373 -1.19 -1.41 11.82
CA LEU A 373 -1.55 -2.75 11.36
C LEU A 373 -0.56 -3.28 10.33
N GLU A 374 -0.20 -2.44 9.36
CA GLU A 374 0.74 -2.79 8.30
C GLU A 374 2.11 -3.19 8.86
N LYS A 375 2.64 -2.40 9.80
CA LYS A 375 3.91 -2.67 10.46
C LYS A 375 3.85 -3.94 11.29
N GLU A 376 2.80 -4.10 12.11
CA GLU A 376 2.58 -5.32 12.90
C GLU A 376 2.64 -6.54 11.99
N TYR A 377 1.87 -6.54 10.90
CA TYR A 377 1.83 -7.65 9.96
C TYR A 377 3.18 -7.91 9.27
N ALA A 378 3.76 -6.89 8.65
CA ALA A 378 4.90 -7.07 7.75
C ALA A 378 6.22 -7.31 8.51
N ILE A 379 6.43 -6.62 9.64
CA ILE A 379 7.65 -6.78 10.43
C ILE A 379 7.61 -8.07 11.23
N ASN A 380 6.46 -8.44 11.83
CA ASN A 380 6.30 -9.73 12.50
C ASN A 380 6.64 -10.87 11.53
N LYS A 381 6.00 -10.89 10.35
CA LYS A 381 6.24 -11.95 9.38
C LYS A 381 7.69 -12.02 8.91
N PHE A 382 8.33 -10.85 8.74
CA PHE A 382 9.74 -10.78 8.42
C PHE A 382 10.62 -11.36 9.53
N LEU A 383 10.42 -10.95 10.79
CA LEU A 383 11.18 -11.46 11.94
C LEU A 383 10.95 -12.95 12.16
N HIS A 384 9.70 -13.42 12.07
CA HIS A 384 9.36 -14.85 12.12
C HIS A 384 10.10 -15.64 11.03
N SER A 385 10.17 -15.12 9.80
CA SER A 385 10.93 -15.76 8.71
C SER A 385 12.45 -15.81 8.95
N LYS A 386 12.95 -15.05 9.92
CA LYS A 386 14.35 -15.03 10.36
C LYS A 386 14.58 -15.82 11.65
N GLY A 387 13.57 -16.52 12.15
CA GLY A 387 13.68 -17.38 13.34
C GLY A 387 13.47 -16.65 14.66
N PHE A 388 12.97 -15.41 14.66
CA PHE A 388 12.60 -14.73 15.90
C PHE A 388 11.35 -15.37 16.52
N ALA A 389 11.35 -15.47 17.84
CA ALA A 389 10.15 -15.71 18.62
C ALA A 389 9.27 -14.45 18.60
N VAL A 390 8.24 -14.49 17.76
CA VAL A 390 7.17 -13.50 17.65
C VAL A 390 5.84 -14.26 17.49
N PRO A 391 4.70 -13.69 17.90
CA PRO A 391 3.42 -14.34 17.73
C PRO A 391 3.14 -14.66 16.26
N LYS A 392 2.88 -15.92 15.94
CA LYS A 392 2.48 -16.34 14.59
C LYS A 392 1.18 -15.66 14.17
N ILE A 393 1.24 -14.94 13.06
CA ILE A 393 0.06 -14.36 12.43
C ILE A 393 -0.74 -15.45 11.73
N VAL A 394 -2.00 -15.59 12.11
CA VAL A 394 -2.96 -16.52 11.52
C VAL A 394 -3.75 -15.85 10.39
N TYR A 395 -4.17 -14.60 10.60
CA TYR A 395 -5.01 -13.88 9.64
C TYR A 395 -4.92 -12.36 9.83
N ILE A 396 -5.30 -11.61 8.79
CA ILE A 396 -5.43 -10.15 8.81
C ILE A 396 -6.74 -9.72 8.15
N SER A 397 -7.41 -8.70 8.68
CA SER A 397 -8.57 -8.07 8.05
C SER A 397 -8.27 -6.58 7.82
N PRO A 398 -7.75 -6.21 6.63
CA PRO A 398 -7.26 -4.85 6.37
C PRO A 398 -8.32 -3.76 6.56
N GLN A 399 -9.54 -3.93 6.04
CA GLN A 399 -10.59 -2.90 6.15
C GLN A 399 -11.16 -2.76 7.56
N LYS A 400 -11.17 -3.86 8.35
CA LYS A 400 -11.57 -3.83 9.77
C LYS A 400 -10.42 -3.43 10.70
N ARG A 401 -9.20 -3.37 10.16
CA ARG A 401 -7.94 -3.15 10.87
C ARG A 401 -7.73 -4.13 12.01
N LEU A 402 -7.95 -5.42 11.73
CA LEU A 402 -7.76 -6.52 12.66
C LEU A 402 -6.56 -7.37 12.25
N ILE A 403 -5.82 -7.87 13.23
CA ILE A 403 -4.84 -8.95 13.06
C ILE A 403 -5.12 -10.04 14.09
N PHE A 404 -4.89 -11.30 13.70
CA PHE A 404 -5.10 -12.49 14.51
C PHE A 404 -3.75 -13.19 14.67
N GLU A 405 -3.34 -13.34 15.92
CA GLU A 405 -2.04 -13.88 16.30
C GLU A 405 -2.24 -15.05 17.28
N GLU A 406 -1.27 -15.94 17.36
CA GLU A 406 -1.26 -16.95 18.42
C GLU A 406 -1.18 -16.29 19.80
N PHE A 407 -1.84 -16.89 20.80
CA PHE A 407 -1.68 -16.46 22.18
C PHE A 407 -0.37 -16.98 22.76
N ILE A 408 0.44 -16.08 23.31
CA ILE A 408 1.71 -16.42 23.98
C ILE A 408 1.48 -16.48 25.48
N GLU A 409 1.71 -17.65 26.07
CA GLU A 409 1.69 -17.84 27.52
C GLU A 409 3.06 -17.49 28.12
N GLY A 410 3.10 -16.64 29.13
CA GLY A 410 4.34 -16.25 29.81
C GLY A 410 4.19 -15.02 30.70
N GLU A 411 5.30 -14.59 31.31
CA GLU A 411 5.39 -13.38 32.14
C GLU A 411 5.98 -12.22 31.33
N LYS A 412 5.48 -11.00 31.53
CA LYS A 412 6.09 -9.81 30.93
C LYS A 412 7.45 -9.54 31.57
N LEU A 413 8.46 -9.19 30.77
CA LEU A 413 9.79 -8.82 31.28
C LEU A 413 9.73 -7.60 32.22
N ALA A 414 8.70 -6.77 32.12
CA ALA A 414 8.44 -5.70 33.10
C ALA A 414 8.36 -6.19 34.56
N GLU A 415 7.86 -7.41 34.82
CA GLU A 415 7.83 -7.98 36.18
C GLU A 415 9.24 -8.36 36.65
N THR A 416 10.09 -8.88 35.76
CA THR A 416 11.53 -9.06 36.00
C THR A 416 12.20 -7.74 36.38
N ILE A 417 11.92 -6.66 35.65
CA ILE A 417 12.45 -5.32 35.96
C ILE A 417 12.01 -4.85 37.36
N LYS A 418 10.74 -5.02 37.71
CA LYS A 418 10.21 -4.68 39.05
C LYS A 418 10.87 -5.49 40.17
N ARG A 419 11.11 -6.79 39.96
CA ARG A 419 11.83 -7.64 40.93
C ARG A 419 13.24 -7.13 41.19
N ILE A 420 13.96 -6.73 40.13
CA ILE A 420 15.31 -6.16 40.25
C ILE A 420 15.30 -4.85 41.07
N PHE A 421 14.32 -3.98 40.84
CA PHE A 421 14.17 -2.74 41.62
C PHE A 421 13.72 -2.94 43.06
N SER A 422 13.04 -4.05 43.36
CA SER A 422 12.57 -4.39 44.72
C SER A 422 13.62 -5.15 45.55
N ASP A 423 14.85 -5.28 45.03
CA ASP A 423 15.97 -6.06 45.58
C ASP A 423 15.65 -7.56 45.86
N ASN A 424 14.56 -8.07 45.27
CA ASN A 424 14.21 -9.50 45.21
C ASN A 424 14.79 -10.15 43.94
N LYS A 425 15.98 -9.71 43.53
CA LYS A 425 16.60 -10.12 42.27
C LYS A 425 17.17 -11.53 42.35
N THR A 426 17.02 -12.28 41.28
CA THR A 426 17.67 -13.57 41.06
C THR A 426 18.79 -13.43 40.02
N ALA A 427 19.68 -14.43 39.91
CA ALA A 427 20.68 -14.45 38.84
C ALA A 427 20.00 -14.60 37.47
N GLU A 428 18.89 -15.33 37.46
CA GLU A 428 18.01 -15.56 36.32
C GLU A 428 17.38 -14.26 35.81
N ASP A 429 16.94 -13.36 36.70
CA ASP A 429 16.37 -12.06 36.29
C ASP A 429 17.39 -11.20 35.51
N ALA A 430 18.65 -11.19 35.94
CA ALA A 430 19.72 -10.48 35.24
C ALA A 430 20.04 -11.12 33.87
N ALA A 431 20.02 -12.46 33.81
CA ALA A 431 20.21 -13.21 32.57
C ALA A 431 19.08 -12.94 31.55
N LEU A 432 17.83 -12.82 31.99
CA LEU A 432 16.70 -12.43 31.13
C LEU A 432 16.87 -11.02 30.55
N VAL A 433 17.34 -10.06 31.36
CA VAL A 433 17.63 -8.71 30.86
C VAL A 433 18.77 -8.72 29.83
N LYS A 434 19.78 -9.56 30.04
CA LYS A 434 20.87 -9.77 29.09
C LYS A 434 20.36 -10.35 27.77
N GLU A 435 19.51 -11.38 27.83
CA GLU A 435 18.91 -11.99 26.65
C GLU A 435 18.00 -10.99 25.90
N ALA A 436 17.30 -10.08 26.61
CA ALA A 436 16.52 -9.02 25.96
C ALA A 436 17.43 -8.11 25.13
N GLY A 437 18.59 -7.72 25.67
CA GLY A 437 19.62 -6.98 24.94
C GLY A 437 20.09 -7.72 23.70
N ARG A 438 20.32 -9.04 23.82
CA ARG A 438 20.71 -9.92 22.73
C ARG A 438 19.68 -9.91 21.58
N ARG A 439 18.39 -10.11 21.90
CA ARG A 439 17.30 -10.13 20.90
C ARG A 439 17.14 -8.79 20.19
N VAL A 440 17.31 -7.67 20.90
CA VAL A 440 17.30 -6.34 20.28
C VAL A 440 18.46 -6.16 19.31
N ALA A 441 19.67 -6.60 19.66
CA ALA A 441 20.83 -6.55 18.76
C ALA A 441 20.63 -7.42 17.51
N GLU A 442 20.08 -8.62 17.67
CA GLU A 442 19.77 -9.51 16.55
C GLU A 442 18.76 -8.85 15.60
N ALA A 443 17.71 -8.20 16.12
CA ALA A 443 16.75 -7.47 15.29
C ALA A 443 17.43 -6.30 14.54
N HIS A 444 18.30 -5.57 15.23
CA HIS A 444 19.10 -4.49 14.64
C HIS A 444 20.04 -4.97 13.54
N SER A 445 20.59 -6.18 13.66
CA SER A 445 21.45 -6.79 12.63
C SER A 445 20.69 -7.04 11.31
N LEU A 446 19.38 -7.26 11.38
CA LEU A 446 18.48 -7.38 10.23
C LEU A 446 18.05 -6.03 9.66
N GLY A 447 18.53 -4.91 10.23
CA GLY A 447 18.12 -3.57 9.88
C GLY A 447 16.73 -3.19 10.41
N VAL A 448 16.21 -3.89 11.42
CA VAL A 448 14.92 -3.59 12.05
C VAL A 448 15.16 -2.76 13.31
N SER A 449 14.36 -1.72 13.53
CA SER A 449 14.16 -1.09 14.84
C SER A 449 12.78 -1.41 15.34
N LEU A 450 12.66 -1.75 16.63
CA LEU A 450 11.40 -2.16 17.26
C LEU A 450 10.45 -0.99 17.49
N GLY A 451 10.97 0.20 17.76
CA GLY A 451 10.20 1.43 17.91
C GLY A 451 9.50 1.55 19.26
N ASP A 452 8.83 0.51 19.76
CA ASP A 452 8.22 0.46 21.09
C ASP A 452 8.91 -0.65 21.92
N CYS A 453 10.17 -0.40 22.26
CA CYS A 453 11.11 -1.34 22.85
C CYS A 453 11.02 -1.38 24.40
N LYS A 454 9.84 -1.10 24.97
CA LYS A 454 9.64 -1.13 26.43
C LYS A 454 9.55 -2.57 26.97
N PRO A 455 9.95 -2.84 28.24
CA PRO A 455 9.94 -4.19 28.82
C PRO A 455 8.60 -4.94 28.78
N GLU A 456 7.47 -4.23 28.68
CA GLU A 456 6.11 -4.78 28.61
C GLU A 456 5.83 -5.50 27.28
N ASN A 457 6.60 -5.17 26.25
CA ASN A 457 6.49 -5.74 24.92
C ASN A 457 7.40 -6.97 24.73
N PHE A 458 7.96 -7.49 25.83
CA PHE A 458 8.73 -8.73 25.87
C PHE A 458 8.01 -9.71 26.80
N ILE A 459 7.73 -10.92 26.30
CA ILE A 459 7.24 -12.04 27.13
C ILE A 459 8.36 -13.05 27.32
N VAL A 460 8.57 -13.45 28.57
CA VAL A 460 9.37 -14.60 28.95
C VAL A 460 8.46 -15.83 28.93
N SER A 461 8.68 -16.72 27.96
CA SER A 461 7.92 -17.96 27.79
C SER A 461 8.89 -19.13 27.65
N LYS A 462 8.83 -20.10 28.57
CA LYS A 462 9.70 -21.30 28.56
C LYS A 462 11.19 -20.96 28.34
N ASP A 463 11.67 -19.94 29.07
CA ASP A 463 13.03 -19.39 29.00
C ASP A 463 13.44 -18.72 27.67
N GLU A 464 12.49 -18.49 26.76
CA GLU A 464 12.69 -17.69 25.55
C GLU A 464 12.01 -16.31 25.68
N ILE A 465 12.63 -15.29 25.08
CA ILE A 465 12.08 -13.95 24.97
C ILE A 465 11.32 -13.81 23.65
N VAL A 466 10.00 -13.65 23.76
CA VAL A 466 9.09 -13.40 22.65
C VAL A 466 8.85 -11.89 22.53
N LEU A 467 9.09 -11.34 21.34
CA LEU A 467 8.83 -9.93 21.04
C LEU A 467 7.36 -9.74 20.66
N LEU A 468 6.71 -8.77 21.30
CA LEU A 468 5.33 -8.38 21.02
C LEU A 468 5.26 -6.96 20.47
N ASP A 469 4.08 -6.62 19.93
CA ASP A 469 3.67 -5.25 19.58
C ASP A 469 4.68 -4.54 18.66
N LEU A 470 4.75 -5.03 17.42
CA LEU A 470 5.63 -4.54 16.37
C LEU A 470 4.98 -3.40 15.55
N GLU A 471 3.90 -2.81 16.04
CA GLU A 471 3.13 -1.80 15.35
C GLU A 471 3.89 -0.47 15.14
N GLN A 472 4.98 -0.27 15.89
CA GLN A 472 5.91 0.86 15.72
C GLN A 472 7.21 0.47 15.03
N ALA A 473 7.45 -0.84 14.83
CA ALA A 473 8.67 -1.35 14.24
C ALA A 473 8.81 -0.92 12.77
N THR A 474 10.05 -0.72 12.34
CA THR A 474 10.38 -0.27 10.98
C THR A 474 11.72 -0.83 10.52
N ARG A 475 11.85 -1.02 9.20
CA ARG A 475 13.16 -1.21 8.57
C ARG A 475 13.89 0.14 8.51
N ASP A 476 15.18 0.12 8.81
CA ASP A 476 16.09 1.26 8.82
C ASP A 476 15.64 2.40 9.77
N GLY A 477 15.07 2.01 10.93
CA GLY A 477 14.62 2.91 11.97
C GLY A 477 15.72 3.42 12.91
N ASN A 478 15.30 4.08 14.00
CA ASN A 478 16.21 4.64 15.00
C ASN A 478 16.62 3.59 16.04
N GLN A 479 17.64 2.78 15.76
CA GLN A 479 18.13 1.75 16.69
C GLN A 479 18.59 2.28 18.05
N ALA A 480 19.05 3.53 18.13
CA ALA A 480 19.44 4.12 19.42
C ALA A 480 18.23 4.51 20.28
N TRP A 481 17.06 4.72 19.66
CA TRP A 481 15.80 4.88 20.37
C TRP A 481 15.43 3.60 21.11
N ASP A 482 15.54 2.43 20.48
CA ASP A 482 15.16 1.15 21.11
C ASP A 482 15.95 0.88 22.40
N ILE A 483 17.26 1.11 22.37
CA ILE A 483 18.12 1.01 23.57
C ILE A 483 17.72 2.04 24.63
N ALA A 484 17.50 3.29 24.22
CA ALA A 484 17.13 4.36 25.14
C ALA A 484 15.77 4.08 25.80
N GLU A 485 14.78 3.68 25.01
CA GLU A 485 13.44 3.38 25.49
C GLU A 485 13.45 2.21 26.45
N PHE A 486 14.07 1.09 26.10
CA PHE A 486 14.16 -0.05 27.01
C PHE A 486 14.74 0.36 28.37
N LEU A 487 15.89 1.05 28.36
CA LEU A 487 16.63 1.37 29.57
C LEU A 487 15.96 2.48 30.39
N TYR A 488 15.61 3.60 29.76
CA TYR A 488 15.03 4.73 30.49
C TYR A 488 13.60 4.44 30.90
N TYR A 489 12.79 3.75 30.09
CA TYR A 489 11.45 3.33 30.50
C TYR A 489 11.53 2.33 31.67
N SER A 490 12.51 1.42 31.70
CA SER A 490 12.72 0.54 32.87
C SER A 490 12.89 1.32 34.17
N GLY A 491 13.51 2.50 34.13
CA GLY A 491 13.66 3.38 35.29
C GLY A 491 12.35 3.91 35.88
N HIS A 492 11.24 3.85 35.14
CA HIS A 492 9.90 4.18 35.65
C HIS A 492 9.49 3.28 36.82
N TYR A 493 10.01 2.05 36.86
CA TYR A 493 9.74 1.07 37.91
C TYR A 493 10.55 1.27 39.19
N SER A 494 11.44 2.26 39.20
CA SER A 494 12.30 2.57 40.34
C SER A 494 11.50 3.24 41.47
N PRO A 495 11.50 2.69 42.70
CA PRO A 495 10.87 3.33 43.85
C PRO A 495 11.44 4.74 44.08
N PRO A 496 10.67 5.69 44.64
CA PRO A 496 11.18 7.02 44.99
C PRO A 496 12.43 6.93 45.87
N MET A 497 13.48 7.68 45.52
CA MET A 497 14.74 7.74 46.27
C MET A 497 15.52 6.41 46.39
N SER A 498 15.26 5.44 45.52
CA SER A 498 16.01 4.17 45.47
C SER A 498 17.47 4.37 45.05
N SER A 499 18.34 3.45 45.46
CA SER A 499 19.74 3.44 44.99
C SER A 499 19.84 3.20 43.47
N THR A 500 20.93 3.64 42.86
CA THR A 500 21.21 3.44 41.42
C THR A 500 21.70 2.03 41.08
N ASN A 501 21.85 1.14 42.08
CA ASN A 501 22.40 -0.20 41.88
C ASN A 501 21.54 -1.06 40.94
N ALA A 502 20.22 -1.09 41.16
CA ALA A 502 19.27 -1.84 40.33
C ALA A 502 19.27 -1.36 38.87
N ALA A 503 19.18 -0.04 38.66
CA ALA A 503 19.29 0.55 37.33
C ALA A 503 20.64 0.23 36.66
N GLY A 504 21.72 0.19 37.44
CA GLY A 504 23.03 -0.22 36.96
C GLY A 504 23.11 -1.68 36.55
N ILE A 505 22.45 -2.58 37.28
CA ILE A 505 22.35 -4.01 36.93
C ILE A 505 21.60 -4.17 35.62
N ILE A 506 20.44 -3.52 35.47
CA ILE A 506 19.62 -3.59 34.25
C ILE A 506 20.42 -3.07 33.05
N ALA A 507 21.01 -1.87 33.18
CA ALA A 507 21.74 -1.25 32.08
C ALA A 507 22.97 -2.06 31.64
N ARG A 508 23.77 -2.55 32.59
CA ARG A 508 24.96 -3.36 32.27
C ARG A 508 24.57 -4.66 31.57
N ASN A 509 23.64 -5.44 32.13
CA ASN A 509 23.25 -6.72 31.55
C ASN A 509 22.64 -6.55 30.15
N PHE A 510 21.73 -5.59 29.97
CA PHE A 510 21.12 -5.33 28.67
C PHE A 510 22.18 -4.93 27.63
N ILE A 511 23.07 -3.99 27.97
CA ILE A 511 24.11 -3.52 27.05
C ILE A 511 25.13 -4.63 26.75
N GLU A 512 25.53 -5.41 27.75
CA GLU A 512 26.41 -6.57 27.57
C GLU A 512 25.81 -7.55 26.57
N GLY A 513 24.56 -7.97 26.77
CA GLY A 513 23.88 -8.88 25.84
C GLY A 513 23.73 -8.29 24.44
N TYR A 514 23.40 -6.99 24.35
CA TYR A 514 23.31 -6.27 23.08
C TYR A 514 24.65 -6.26 22.32
N LEU A 515 25.76 -5.97 23.02
CA LEU A 515 27.09 -5.94 22.40
C LEU A 515 27.60 -7.34 22.05
N GLU A 516 27.35 -8.36 22.89
CA GLU A 516 27.73 -9.76 22.64
C GLU A 516 27.06 -10.34 21.39
N ALA A 517 25.83 -9.93 21.08
CA ALA A 517 25.13 -10.29 19.85
C ALA A 517 25.53 -9.45 18.61
N GLY A 518 26.60 -8.66 18.70
CA GLY A 518 27.09 -7.86 17.57
C GLY A 518 26.42 -6.49 17.43
N GLY A 519 25.72 -6.03 18.47
CA GLY A 519 25.19 -4.68 18.53
C GLY A 519 26.30 -3.62 18.48
N LYS A 520 26.02 -2.49 17.83
CA LYS A 520 27.00 -1.42 17.64
C LYS A 520 27.18 -0.57 18.90
N LYS A 521 28.42 -0.44 19.38
CA LYS A 521 28.82 0.47 20.47
C LYS A 521 28.39 1.92 20.23
N GLU A 522 28.47 2.38 18.98
CA GLU A 522 28.02 3.73 18.59
C GLU A 522 26.53 3.94 18.88
N THR A 523 25.69 2.92 18.67
CA THR A 523 24.25 2.97 18.97
C THR A 523 24.01 3.10 20.48
N VAL A 524 24.74 2.34 21.30
CA VAL A 524 24.71 2.45 22.78
C VAL A 524 25.13 3.84 23.24
N LYS A 525 26.24 4.38 22.70
CA LYS A 525 26.71 5.74 23.01
C LYS A 525 25.69 6.80 22.64
N LYS A 526 25.02 6.67 21.49
CA LYS A 526 23.97 7.59 21.03
C LYS A 526 22.76 7.59 21.97
N ALA A 527 22.36 6.43 22.49
CA ALA A 527 21.26 6.30 23.44
C ALA A 527 21.47 7.16 24.70
N ALA A 528 22.72 7.40 25.10
CA ALA A 528 23.06 8.24 26.26
C ALA A 528 22.79 9.75 26.07
N SER A 529 22.52 10.20 24.84
CA SER A 529 22.45 11.63 24.52
C SER A 529 21.23 12.33 25.14
N ALA A 530 21.38 13.62 25.41
CA ALA A 530 20.31 14.48 25.91
C ALA A 530 19.06 14.48 25.01
N ARG A 531 19.24 14.12 23.74
CA ARG A 531 18.15 13.91 22.78
C ARG A 531 17.12 12.91 23.32
N TYR A 532 17.58 11.77 23.84
CA TYR A 532 16.70 10.69 24.30
C TYR A 532 16.33 10.84 25.77
N THR A 533 17.28 11.16 26.65
CA THR A 533 17.05 11.22 28.11
C THR A 533 15.94 12.20 28.51
N LYS A 534 15.83 13.34 27.82
CA LYS A 534 14.81 14.36 28.07
C LYS A 534 13.37 13.85 27.89
N VAL A 535 13.16 12.81 27.09
CA VAL A 535 11.83 12.24 26.85
C VAL A 535 11.32 11.53 28.11
N PHE A 536 12.24 10.90 28.84
CA PHE A 536 11.91 10.06 29.99
C PHE A 536 12.00 10.80 31.34
N SER A 537 12.43 12.06 31.37
CA SER A 537 12.53 12.85 32.61
C SER A 537 11.20 13.11 33.31
N VAL A 538 10.08 12.87 32.62
CA VAL A 538 8.73 12.97 33.18
C VAL A 538 8.35 11.70 33.97
N PHE A 539 8.94 10.55 33.65
CA PHE A 539 8.56 9.25 34.21
C PHE A 539 9.65 8.60 35.06
N THR A 540 10.90 9.02 34.86
CA THR A 540 12.09 8.41 35.47
C THR A 540 12.86 9.45 36.26
N GLN A 541 13.26 9.09 37.48
CA GLN A 541 13.95 9.99 38.40
C GLN A 541 15.31 10.44 37.83
N PRO A 542 15.70 11.73 37.98
CA PRO A 542 16.92 12.26 37.35
C PRO A 542 18.21 11.49 37.68
N HIS A 543 18.36 11.03 38.92
CA HIS A 543 19.55 10.26 39.33
C HIS A 543 19.62 8.88 38.65
N ILE A 544 18.48 8.25 38.35
CA ILE A 544 18.40 6.99 37.60
C ILE A 544 18.77 7.23 36.13
N ILE A 545 18.23 8.29 35.51
CA ILE A 545 18.58 8.70 34.14
C ILE A 545 20.09 8.94 34.01
N LEU A 546 20.68 9.68 34.96
CA LEU A 546 22.11 9.97 34.97
C LEU A 546 22.96 8.70 35.11
N ALA A 547 22.56 7.78 35.98
CA ALA A 547 23.25 6.50 36.15
C ALA A 547 23.23 5.68 34.85
N ILE A 548 22.06 5.53 34.22
CA ILE A 548 21.90 4.80 32.95
C ILE A 548 22.70 5.48 31.83
N SER A 549 22.57 6.81 31.66
CA SER A 549 23.30 7.57 30.64
C SER A 549 24.82 7.41 30.81
N SER A 550 25.33 7.47 32.04
CA SER A 550 26.75 7.29 32.33
C SER A 550 27.25 5.89 31.94
N ILE A 551 26.45 4.84 32.19
CA ILE A 551 26.77 3.47 31.79
C ILE A 551 26.77 3.33 30.26
N CYS A 552 25.76 3.86 29.58
CA CYS A 552 25.71 3.89 28.11
C CYS A 552 26.93 4.62 27.52
N GLN A 553 27.35 5.74 28.10
CA GLN A 553 28.54 6.47 27.67
C GLN A 553 29.82 5.65 27.88
N LYS A 554 29.96 4.97 29.02
CA LYS A 554 31.15 4.17 29.34
C LYS A 554 31.26 2.97 28.38
N MET A 555 30.22 2.15 28.32
CA MET A 555 30.20 0.91 27.54
C MET A 555 30.13 1.14 26.02
N GLY A 556 29.75 2.35 25.58
CA GLY A 556 29.78 2.75 24.17
C GLY A 556 31.07 3.46 23.73
N ARG A 557 32.04 3.70 24.62
CA ARG A 557 33.34 4.35 24.32
C ARG A 557 34.50 3.36 24.23
N GLU A 558 34.52 2.36 25.10
CA GLU A 558 35.41 1.19 25.01
C GLU A 558 35.08 0.40 23.76
#